data_AF-A0A1I5X244-F1
#
_entry.id   AF-A0A1I5X244-F1
#
_cell.length_a   1.000
_cell.length_b   1.000
_cell.length_c   1.000
_cell.angle_alpha   90.00
_cell.angle_beta   90.00
_cell.angle_gamma   90.00
#
_symmetry.space_group_name_H-M   'P 1'
#
loop_
_entity.id
_entity.type
_entity.pdbx_description
1 polymer ?
#
loop_
_entity_poly.entity_id
_entity_poly.type
_entity_poly.pdbx_seq_one_letter_code
_entity_poly.pdbx_strand_id
1 'polypeptide(L)'
;MNIVFKALNDATRRQILEMLQKNDLTAGEIAENFNISFPSISHHLDLLKQAKLVTTKKEGQFIYYSLNTTVMDEIVKWLLQFKPKKNK
;
A
#
# COMPACT_ATOMS: atom_id res chain seq x y z
N MET A 1 8.26 10.46 -5.24
CA MET A 1 7.22 10.31 -6.28
C MET A 1 7.45 9.09 -7.17
N ASN A 2 8.63 8.91 -7.79
CA ASN A 2 8.92 7.76 -8.68
C ASN A 2 8.69 6.38 -7.99
N ILE A 3 9.15 6.23 -6.73
CA ILE A 3 8.99 5.00 -5.95
C ILE A 3 7.52 4.64 -5.66
N VAL A 4 6.65 5.65 -5.53
CA VAL A 4 5.21 5.45 -5.28
C VAL A 4 4.54 4.87 -6.51
N PHE A 5 4.76 5.46 -7.68
CA PHE A 5 4.20 4.92 -8.93
C PHE A 5 4.78 3.54 -9.26
N LYS A 6 6.08 3.33 -9.03
CA LYS A 6 6.69 2.00 -9.13
C LYS A 6 6.04 0.99 -8.19
N ALA A 7 5.68 1.40 -6.97
CA ALA A 7 4.98 0.57 -6.01
C ALA A 7 3.56 0.21 -6.47
N LEU A 8 2.83 1.20 -6.98
CA LEU A 8 1.46 1.05 -7.45
C LEU A 8 1.33 0.33 -8.81
N ASN A 9 2.41 0.18 -9.59
CA ASN A 9 2.36 -0.44 -10.91
C ASN A 9 2.10 -1.95 -10.89
N ASP A 10 2.26 -2.61 -9.73
CA ASP A 10 2.10 -4.05 -9.58
C ASP A 10 0.74 -4.41 -8.95
N ALA A 11 0.08 -5.43 -9.51
CA ALA A 11 -1.27 -5.82 -9.11
C ALA A 11 -1.33 -6.39 -7.69
N THR A 12 -0.36 -7.22 -7.30
CA THR A 12 -0.26 -7.79 -5.95
C THR A 12 -0.18 -6.69 -4.91
N ARG A 13 0.68 -5.69 -5.14
CA ARG A 13 0.80 -4.53 -4.23
C ARG A 13 -0.48 -3.71 -4.13
N ARG A 14 -1.23 -3.53 -5.22
CA ARG A 14 -2.54 -2.86 -5.16
C ARG A 14 -3.57 -3.68 -4.36
N GLN A 15 -3.60 -5.00 -4.56
CA GLN A 15 -4.47 -5.89 -3.79
C GLN A 15 -4.13 -5.87 -2.28
N ILE A 16 -2.84 -5.85 -1.92
CA ILE A 16 -2.41 -5.68 -0.52
C ILE A 16 -2.97 -4.36 0.05
N LEU A 17 -2.88 -3.25 -0.69
CA LEU A 17 -3.41 -1.96 -0.23
C LEU A 17 -4.94 -1.99 -0.07
N GLU A 18 -5.66 -2.69 -0.94
CA GLU A 18 -7.12 -2.90 -0.82
C GLU A 18 -7.49 -3.74 0.40
N MET A 19 -6.67 -4.73 0.76
CA MET A 19 -6.86 -5.50 1.99
C MET A 19 -6.63 -4.62 3.23
N LEU A 20 -5.53 -3.87 3.22
CA LEU A 20 -5.15 -2.97 4.31
C LEU A 20 -6.08 -1.76 4.48
N GLN A 21 -6.86 -1.42 3.45
CA GLN A 21 -7.93 -0.43 3.56
C GLN A 21 -9.05 -0.92 4.51
N LYS A 22 -9.27 -2.23 4.60
CA LYS A 22 -10.34 -2.82 5.40
C LYS A 22 -9.92 -3.03 6.85
N ASN A 23 -8.73 -3.58 7.06
CA ASN A 23 -8.20 -3.89 8.39
C ASN A 23 -6.66 -3.87 8.37
N ASP A 24 -6.07 -3.65 9.54
CA ASP A 24 -4.64 -3.86 9.75
C ASP A 24 -4.34 -5.37 9.80
N LEU A 25 -3.31 -5.80 9.08
CA LEU A 25 -3.00 -7.22 8.89
C LEU A 25 -1.51 -7.50 9.08
N THR A 26 -1.19 -8.68 9.57
CA THR A 26 0.18 -9.21 9.59
C THR A 26 0.62 -9.69 8.21
N ALA A 27 1.93 -9.82 7.99
CA ALA A 27 2.45 -10.38 6.75
C ALA A 27 1.94 -11.81 6.47
N GLY A 28 1.67 -12.59 7.53
CA GLY A 28 1.11 -13.94 7.43
C GLY A 28 -0.32 -13.94 6.90
N GLU A 29 -1.20 -13.16 7.54
CA GLU A 29 -2.60 -12.99 7.10
C GLU A 29 -2.68 -12.46 5.66
N ILE A 30 -1.78 -11.55 5.29
CA ILE A 30 -1.69 -11.06 3.90
C ILE A 30 -1.29 -12.21 2.98
N ALA A 31 -0.26 -12.97 3.31
CA ALA A 31 0.26 -14.04 2.46
C ALA A 31 -0.76 -15.17 2.19
N GLU A 32 -1.64 -15.47 3.15
CA GLU A 32 -2.71 -16.46 2.99
C GLU A 32 -3.68 -16.14 1.84
N ASN A 33 -3.75 -14.88 1.39
CA ASN A 33 -4.62 -14.43 0.31
C ASN A 33 -3.98 -14.53 -1.08
N PHE A 34 -2.74 -15.02 -1.19
CA PHE A 34 -2.02 -15.09 -2.46
C PHE A 34 -1.42 -16.48 -2.71
N ASN A 35 -1.43 -16.89 -3.97
CA ASN A 35 -0.78 -18.14 -4.40
C ASN A 35 0.71 -17.92 -4.76
N ILE A 36 1.46 -17.23 -3.89
CA ILE A 36 2.89 -16.95 -4.05
C ILE A 36 3.63 -17.17 -2.73
N SER A 37 4.96 -17.18 -2.78
CA SER A 37 5.77 -17.45 -1.59
C SER A 37 5.70 -16.31 -0.55
N PHE A 38 5.83 -16.66 0.73
CA PHE A 38 5.93 -15.68 1.82
C PHE A 38 7.09 -14.67 1.64
N PRO A 39 8.30 -15.08 1.20
CA PRO A 39 9.37 -14.12 0.84
C PRO A 39 8.95 -13.11 -0.24
N SER A 40 8.18 -13.54 -1.24
CA SER A 40 7.65 -12.64 -2.27
C SER A 40 6.69 -11.60 -1.67
N ILE A 41 5.77 -12.02 -0.78
CA ILE A 41 4.87 -11.10 -0.07
C ILE A 41 5.65 -10.13 0.81
N SER A 42 6.65 -10.61 1.53
CA SER A 42 7.51 -9.77 2.37
C SER A 42 8.26 -8.73 1.54
N HIS A 43 8.73 -9.09 0.35
CA HIS A 43 9.34 -8.14 -0.59
C HIS A 43 8.34 -7.09 -1.08
N HIS A 44 7.11 -7.48 -1.42
CA HIS A 44 6.07 -6.51 -1.80
C HIS A 44 5.75 -5.53 -0.67
N LEU A 45 5.64 -6.02 0.58
CA LEU A 45 5.39 -5.19 1.77
C LEU A 45 6.55 -4.22 2.03
N ASP A 46 7.79 -4.65 1.83
CA ASP A 46 8.96 -3.77 1.96
C ASP A 46 8.94 -2.66 0.92
N LEU A 47 8.64 -2.96 -0.35
CA LEU A 47 8.51 -1.94 -1.39
C LEU A 47 7.38 -0.94 -1.11
N LEU A 48 6.25 -1.42 -0.59
CA LEU A 48 5.14 -0.55 -0.16
C LEU A 48 5.55 0.35 1.02
N LYS A 49 6.30 -0.18 1.97
CA LYS A 49 6.83 0.56 3.13
C LYS A 49 7.84 1.61 2.71
N GLN A 50 8.77 1.27 1.81
CA GLN A 50 9.74 2.22 1.23
C GLN A 50 9.02 3.35 0.48
N ALA A 51 7.94 3.03 -0.22
CA ALA A 51 7.06 4.01 -0.87
C ALA A 51 6.18 4.81 0.11
N LYS A 52 6.26 4.52 1.41
CA LYS A 52 5.44 5.09 2.48
C LYS A 52 3.93 4.87 2.31
N LEU A 53 3.51 3.89 1.52
CA LEU A 53 2.10 3.58 1.29
C LEU A 53 1.52 2.73 2.42
N VAL A 54 2.37 2.09 3.22
CA VAL A 54 2.00 1.36 4.44
C VAL A 54 2.89 1.77 5.60
N THR A 55 2.35 1.68 6.80
CA THR A 55 3.10 1.78 8.06
C THR A 55 3.14 0.42 8.74
N THR A 56 4.00 0.28 9.75
CA THR A 56 4.11 -0.95 10.54
C THR A 56 4.04 -0.64 12.02
N LYS A 57 3.30 -1.44 12.78
CA LYS A 57 3.24 -1.37 14.25
C LYS A 57 3.54 -2.74 14.84
N LYS A 58 4.43 -2.80 15.83
CA LYS A 58 4.73 -4.03 16.56
C LYS A 58 3.81 -4.14 17.77
N GLU A 59 3.08 -5.25 17.87
CA GLU A 59 2.23 -5.58 19.01
C GLU A 59 2.58 -6.99 19.50
N GLY A 60 3.28 -7.05 20.64
CA GLY A 60 3.86 -8.29 21.14
C GLY A 60 4.86 -8.90 20.14
N GLN A 61 4.57 -10.12 19.68
CA GLN A 61 5.38 -10.83 18.68
C GLN A 61 4.98 -10.54 17.23
N PHE A 62 3.85 -9.86 17.01
CA PHE A 62 3.30 -9.62 15.68
C PHE A 62 3.69 -8.23 15.15
N ILE A 63 3.85 -8.15 13.83
CA ILE A 63 4.02 -6.88 13.10
C ILE A 63 2.79 -6.71 12.23
N TYR A 64 2.00 -5.70 12.54
CA TYR A 64 0.83 -5.29 11.77
C TYR A 64 1.23 -4.24 10.75
N TYR A 65 0.72 -4.39 9.54
CA TYR A 65 0.78 -3.42 8.47
C TYR A 65 -0.54 -2.67 8.42
N SER A 66 -0.46 -1.36 8.22
CA SER A 66 -1.62 -0.47 8.10
C SER A 66 -1.47 0.38 6.86
N LEU A 67 -2.58 0.76 6.23
CA LEU A 67 -2.56 1.68 5.10
C LEU A 67 -2.15 3.09 5.56
N ASN A 68 -1.21 3.73 4.87
CA ASN A 68 -0.86 5.13 5.13
C ASN A 68 -1.76 6.07 4.33
N THR A 69 -2.87 6.50 4.92
CA THR A 69 -3.87 7.37 4.29
C THR A 69 -3.31 8.76 3.93
N THR A 70 -2.41 9.32 4.74
CA THR A 70 -1.81 10.64 4.50
C THR A 70 -1.12 10.73 3.14
N VAL A 71 -0.33 9.70 2.79
CA VAL A 71 0.38 9.66 1.50
C VAL A 71 -0.60 9.47 0.34
N MET A 72 -1.68 8.71 0.55
CA MET A 72 -2.73 8.55 -0.46
C MET A 72 -3.45 9.86 -0.75
N ASP A 73 -3.78 10.63 0.29
CA ASP A 73 -4.43 11.94 0.16
C ASP A 73 -3.55 12.94 -0.61
N GLU A 74 -2.23 12.95 -0.37
CA GLU A 74 -1.29 13.77 -1.13
C GLU A 74 -1.29 13.42 -2.63
N ILE A 75 -1.29 12.12 -2.96
CA ILE A 75 -1.34 11.65 -4.35
C ILE A 75 -2.66 12.05 -5.00
N VAL A 76 -3.78 11.85 -4.32
CA VAL A 76 -5.11 12.23 -4.84
C VAL A 76 -5.19 13.73 -5.05
N LYS A 77 -4.74 14.53 -4.08
CA LYS A 77 -4.71 16.00 -4.19
C LYS A 77 -3.87 16.46 -5.39
N TRP A 78 -2.69 15.85 -5.57
CA TRP A 78 -1.83 16.10 -6.73
C TRP A 78 -2.51 15.70 -8.04
N LEU A 79 -3.20 14.56 -8.11
CA LEU A 79 -3.95 14.13 -9.32
C LEU A 79 -5.11 15.08 -9.65
N LEU A 80 -5.83 15.55 -8.63
CA LEU A 80 -6.98 16.44 -8.80
C LEU A 80 -6.60 17.80 -9.41
N GLN A 81 -5.33 18.24 -9.26
CA GLN A 81 -4.87 19.50 -9.87
C GLN A 81 -4.85 19.45 -11.40
N PHE A 82 -4.84 18.25 -12.00
CA PHE A 82 -4.87 18.04 -13.44
C PHE A 82 -6.28 17.78 -13.97
N LYS A 83 -7.32 17.78 -13.12
CA LYS A 83 -8.70 17.69 -13.62
C LYS A 83 -8.97 18.91 -14.49
N PRO A 84 -9.38 18.73 -15.77
CA PRO A 84 -9.68 19.86 -16.63
C PRO A 84 -10.77 20.70 -15.98
N LYS A 85 -10.52 22.00 -15.81
CA LYS A 85 -11.58 22.94 -15.44
C LYS A 85 -12.62 22.85 -16.55
N LYS A 86 -13.83 22.38 -16.23
CA LYS A 86 -14.98 22.63 -17.10
C LYS A 86 -15.10 24.14 -17.21
N ASN A 87 -14.69 24.71 -18.34
CA ASN A 87 -15.05 26.07 -18.70
C ASN A 87 -16.58 26.10 -18.71
N LYS A 88 -17.17 26.90 -17.82
CA LYS A 88 -18.57 27.30 -17.93
C LYS A 88 -18.69 28.26 -19.11
#